data_AF-A0A7C5NY83-F1
#
_entry.id   AF-A0A7C5NY83-F1
#
_cell.length_a   1.000
_cell.length_b   1.000
_cell.length_c   1.000
_cell.angle_alpha   90.00
_cell.angle_beta   90.00
_cell.angle_gamma   90.00
#
_symmetry.space_group_name_H-M   'P 1'
#
loop_
_entity.id
_entity.type
_entity.pdbx_description
1 polymer ?
#
loop_
_entity_poly.entity_id
_entity_poly.type
_entity_poly.pdbx_seq_one_letter_code
_entity_poly.pdbx_strand_id
1 'polypeptide(L)' 'EIMQIGEEVSADLFVMGSIGKSGLDRFLLGSVADKVARNSKIPVMVVRN' A
#
# COMPACT_ATOMS: atom_id res chain seq x y z
N GLU A 1 1.70 -11.63 0.58
CA GLU A 1 0.26 -11.88 0.42
C GLU A 1 -0.42 -10.89 -0.51
N ILE A 2 -0.57 -9.60 -0.17
CA ILE A 2 -1.26 -8.60 -1.04
C ILE A 2 -0.79 -8.64 -2.51
N MET A 3 0.53 -8.53 -2.73
CA MET A 3 1.08 -8.53 -4.10
C MET A 3 0.88 -9.85 -4.84
N GLN A 4 0.98 -10.98 -4.12
CA GLN A 4 0.78 -12.31 -4.70
C GLN A 4 -0.67 -12.49 -5.18
N ILE A 5 -1.64 -12.11 -4.34
CA ILE A 5 -3.06 -12.16 -4.72
C ILE A 5 -3.32 -11.27 -5.93
N GLY A 6 -2.72 -10.07 -5.99
CA GLY A 6 -2.85 -9.20 -7.16
C GLY A 6 -2.31 -9.84 -8.45
N GLU A 7 -1.17 -10.52 -8.39
CA GLU A 7 -0.65 -11.28 -9.54
C GLU A 7 -1.58 -12.44 -9.92
N GLU A 8 -2.09 -13.21 -8.94
CA GLU A 8 -3.00 -14.34 -9.15
C GLU A 8 -4.32 -13.94 -9.82
N VAL A 9 -4.89 -12.79 -9.44
CA VAL A 9 -6.15 -12.29 -10.02
C VAL A 9 -5.93 -11.39 -11.23
N SER A 10 -4.68 -11.21 -11.68
CA SER A 10 -4.32 -10.27 -12.76
C SER A 10 -4.87 -8.86 -12.53
N ALA A 11 -4.72 -8.34 -11.30
CA ALA A 11 -5.18 -7.00 -10.96
C ALA A 11 -4.40 -5.92 -11.74
N ASP A 12 -5.13 -4.94 -12.26
CA ASP A 12 -4.54 -3.81 -12.98
C ASP A 12 -4.08 -2.67 -12.05
N LEU A 13 -4.60 -2.60 -10.81
CA LEU A 13 -4.32 -1.52 -9.86
C LEU A 13 -4.59 -1.94 -8.40
N PHE A 14 -3.68 -1.59 -7.49
CA PHE A 14 -3.94 -1.57 -6.05
C PHE A 14 -4.40 -0.19 -5.60
N VAL A 15 -5.48 -0.13 -4.80
CA VAL A 15 -5.94 1.11 -4.16
C VAL A 15 -5.83 0.95 -2.65
N MET A 16 -5.08 1.84 -1.99
CA MET A 16 -4.78 1.73 -0.57
C MET A 16 -5.03 3.06 0.16
N GLY A 17 -5.73 3.01 1.29
CA GLY A 17 -5.88 4.18 2.15
C GLY A 17 -4.66 4.39 3.07
N SER A 18 -4.36 5.64 3.42
CA SER A 18 -3.42 5.96 4.50
C SER A 18 -4.14 6.68 5.64
N ILE A 19 -4.00 6.16 6.87
CA ILE A 19 -4.57 6.80 8.06
C ILE A 19 -3.54 7.80 8.61
N GLY A 20 -3.91 9.07 8.67
CA GLY A 20 -3.14 10.10 9.38
C GLY A 20 -3.68 10.26 10.80
N LYS A 21 -3.07 9.59 11.79
CA LYS A 21 -3.31 9.92 13.20
C LYS A 21 -2.03 10.47 13.84
N SER A 22 -2.18 11.66 14.41
CA SER A 22 -1.15 12.52 14.96
C SER A 22 -0.37 11.87 16.09
N GLY A 23 0.95 12.07 16.11
CA GLY A 23 1.73 12.16 17.34
C GLY A 23 2.57 10.94 17.72
N LEU A 24 2.17 9.70 17.41
CA LEU A 24 2.98 8.50 17.71
C LEU A 24 3.41 7.68 16.47
N ASP A 25 2.79 7.91 15.28
CA ASP A 25 2.92 7.07 14.06
C ASP A 25 4.05 7.44 13.09
N ARG A 26 5.14 8.01 13.58
CA ARG A 26 6.42 8.04 12.83
C ARG A 26 7.03 6.62 12.65
N PHE A 27 6.30 5.56 13.03
CA PHE A 27 6.78 4.31 13.64
C PHE A 27 6.47 2.98 12.91
N LEU A 28 6.04 2.96 11.64
CA LEU A 28 5.82 1.69 10.92
C LEU A 28 6.99 1.21 10.02
N LEU A 29 8.23 1.72 10.11
CA LEU A 29 9.34 1.23 9.25
C LEU A 29 9.00 1.24 7.72
N GLY A 30 8.05 2.09 7.30
CA GLY A 30 7.33 2.01 6.02
C GLY A 30 5.96 1.32 6.18
N SER A 31 4.88 2.10 6.03
CA SER A 31 3.50 1.58 6.08
C SER A 31 3.29 0.44 5.07
N VAL A 32 2.28 -0.41 5.25
CA VAL A 32 1.95 -1.45 4.25
C VAL A 32 1.74 -0.82 2.87
N ALA A 33 1.07 0.34 2.81
CA ALA A 33 0.91 1.09 1.57
C ALA A 33 2.25 1.53 0.95
N ASP A 34 3.22 1.98 1.76
CA ASP A 34 4.57 2.32 1.28
C ASP A 34 5.33 1.09 0.78
N LYS A 35 5.25 -0.04 1.51
CA LYS A 35 5.88 -1.30 1.10
C LYS A 35 5.30 -1.83 -0.21
N VAL A 36 3.98 -1.77 -0.39
CA VAL A 36 3.33 -2.21 -1.62
C VAL A 36 3.65 -1.23 -2.75
N ALA A 37 3.56 0.08 -2.54
CA ALA A 37 3.88 1.08 -3.55
C ALA A 37 5.34 1.01 -4.06
N ARG A 38 6.29 0.64 -3.19
CA ARG A 38 7.71 0.53 -3.57
C ARG A 38 8.08 -0.77 -4.27
N ASN A 39 7.38 -1.87 -4.00
CA ASN A 39 7.81 -3.21 -4.41
C ASN A 39 6.84 -3.91 -5.38
N SER A 40 5.65 -3.36 -5.59
CA SER A 40 4.65 -3.96 -6.48
C SER A 40 5.02 -3.77 -7.95
N LYS A 41 4.78 -4.81 -8.75
CA LYS A 41 4.79 -4.72 -10.24
C LYS A 41 3.47 -4.16 -10.79
N ILE A 42 2.40 -4.29 -10.02
CA ILE A 42 1.07 -3.74 -10.33
C ILE A 42 1.04 -2.29 -9.83
N PRO A 43 0.51 -1.34 -10.62
CA PRO A 43 0.35 0.06 -10.21
C PRO A 43 -0.32 0.19 -8.83
N VAL A 44 0.07 1.21 -8.05
CA VAL A 44 -0.45 1.45 -6.71
C VAL A 44 -0.89 2.90 -6.56
N MET A 45 -2.15 3.11 -6.18
CA MET A 45 -2.73 4.41 -5.84
C MET A 45 -2.96 4.49 -4.34
N VAL A 46 -2.30 5.46 -3.69
CA VAL A 46 -2.48 5.74 -2.26
C VAL A 46 -3.42 6.92 -2.08
N VAL A 47 -4.56 6.68 -1.45
CA VAL A 47 -5.58 7.71 -1.15
C VAL A 47 -5.36 8.22 0.28
N ARG A 48 -5.28 9.55 0.40
CA ARG A 48 -5.16 10.25 1.69
C ARG A 48 -6.45 11.02 1.95
N ASN A 49 -6.91 10.98 3.20
CA ASN A 49 -7.99 11.81 3.72
C ASN A 49 -7.43 12.86 4.68
#